data_AF-A0A2J0LB29-F1
#
_entry.id   AF-A0A2J0LB29-F1
#
_cell.length_a   1.000
_cell.length_b   1.000
_cell.length_c   1.000
_cell.angle_alpha   90.00
_cell.angle_beta   90.00
_cell.angle_gamma   90.00
#
_symmetry.space_group_name_H-M   'P 1'
#
loop_
_entity.id
_entity.type
_entity.pdbx_description
1 polymer ?
#
loop_
_entity_poly.entity_id
_entity_poly.type
_entity_poly.pdbx_seq_one_letter_code
_entity_poly.pdbx_strand_id
1 'polypeptide(L)'
;MKIEKMDIYKYHLPFKGPIRVKDQMATGREGLLICLTSDQGIEGFGDIAPLPGFSRETLQQATDQIKDLQPSLVGALLPKTVASMDGQLSQWWQDKHLKPSVRCGMEMAVLNLAANVKHIGLNE
;
A
#
# COMPACT_ATOMS: atom_id res chain seq x y z
N MET A 1 2.46 -17.77 0.09
CA MET A 1 1.56 -17.50 1.23
C MET A 1 0.23 -17.05 0.65
N LYS A 2 -0.87 -17.38 1.31
CA LYS A 2 -2.19 -16.94 0.84
C LYS A 2 -2.60 -15.70 1.62
N ILE A 3 -3.19 -14.70 0.97
CA ILE A 3 -3.81 -13.57 1.67
C ILE A 3 -5.17 -14.04 2.19
N GLU A 4 -5.36 -14.05 3.50
CA GLU A 4 -6.64 -14.37 4.14
C GLU A 4 -7.52 -13.13 4.29
N LYS A 5 -6.91 -11.99 4.62
CA LYS A 5 -7.63 -10.76 4.92
C LYS A 5 -6.89 -9.54 4.39
N MET A 6 -7.67 -8.53 4.05
CA MET A 6 -7.17 -7.20 3.76
C MET A 6 -8.04 -6.17 4.49
N ASP A 7 -7.43 -5.37 5.35
CA ASP A 7 -8.07 -4.25 6.05
C ASP A 7 -7.58 -2.91 5.50
N ILE A 8 -8.46 -1.91 5.51
CA ILE A 8 -8.18 -0.56 5.00
C ILE A 8 -8.62 0.45 6.06
N TYR A 9 -7.67 1.24 6.57
CA TYR A 9 -7.90 2.26 7.58
C TYR A 9 -7.65 3.64 7.00
N LYS A 10 -8.62 4.55 7.08
CA LYS A 10 -8.41 5.95 6.73
C LYS A 10 -7.80 6.69 7.92
N TYR A 11 -6.79 7.51 7.67
CA TYR A 11 -6.16 8.32 8.71
C TYR A 11 -6.03 9.79 8.30
N HIS A 12 -5.91 10.63 9.32
CA HIS A 12 -5.52 12.04 9.21
C HIS A 12 -4.51 12.34 10.33
N LEU A 13 -3.33 12.82 9.97
CA LEU A 13 -2.26 13.20 10.89
C LEU A 13 -1.97 14.70 10.76
N PRO A 14 -2.37 15.54 11.72
CA PRO A 14 -2.15 16.98 11.65
C PRO A 14 -0.66 17.30 11.73
N PHE A 15 -0.21 18.29 10.94
CA PHE A 15 1.15 18.81 11.04
C PHE A 15 1.27 19.78 12.22
N LYS A 16 2.50 19.99 12.71
CA LYS A 16 2.79 21.02 13.73
C LYS A 16 2.50 22.44 13.24
N GLY A 17 2.52 22.64 11.92
CA GLY A 17 2.17 23.88 11.23
C GLY A 17 1.93 23.57 9.75
N PRO A 18 1.25 24.47 9.02
CA PRO A 18 0.91 24.23 7.63
C PRO A 18 2.17 24.19 6.74
N ILE A 19 2.18 23.27 5.78
CA ILE A 19 3.27 23.08 4.81
C ILE A 19 2.74 23.46 3.42
N ARG A 20 3.49 24.29 2.69
CA ARG A 20 3.15 24.64 1.31
C ARG A 20 3.65 23.58 0.34
N VAL A 21 2.74 23.01 -0.45
CA VAL A 21 3.02 22.06 -1.53
C VAL A 21 2.54 22.69 -2.84
N LYS A 22 3.49 23.19 -3.65
CA LYS A 22 3.20 24.05 -4.82
C LYS A 22 2.27 25.21 -4.45
N ASP A 23 1.06 25.21 -4.98
CA ASP A 23 0.05 26.25 -4.78
C ASP A 23 -0.99 25.90 -3.69
N GLN A 24 -0.78 24.83 -2.94
CA GLN A 24 -1.67 24.37 -1.87
C GLN A 24 -1.01 24.44 -0.49
N MET A 25 -1.80 24.74 0.54
CA MET A 25 -1.38 24.68 1.94
C MET A 25 -1.94 23.41 2.56
N ALA A 26 -1.08 22.47 2.91
CA ALA A 26 -1.44 21.24 3.60
C ALA A 26 -1.31 21.44 5.11
N THR A 27 -2.36 21.14 5.86
CA THR A 27 -2.39 21.21 7.33
C THR A 27 -2.14 19.87 8.01
N GLY A 28 -2.15 18.79 7.24
CA GLY A 28 -1.89 17.43 7.72
C GLY A 28 -1.63 16.46 6.58
N ARG A 29 -1.24 15.25 6.95
CA ARG A 29 -1.10 14.10 6.05
C ARG A 29 -2.37 13.28 6.15
N GLU A 30 -3.00 13.06 5.00
CA GLU A 30 -4.16 12.18 4.89
C GLU A 30 -3.83 11.00 3.99
N GLY A 31 -4.35 9.84 4.34
CA GLY A 31 -4.05 8.61 3.63
C GLY A 31 -4.88 7.43 4.10
N LEU A 32 -4.50 6.28 3.56
CA LEU A 32 -5.01 4.98 3.94
C LEU A 32 -3.82 4.13 4.40
N LEU A 33 -3.99 3.45 5.52
CA LEU A 33 -3.14 2.35 5.92
C LEU A 33 -3.81 1.05 5.48
N ILE A 34 -3.10 0.22 4.71
CA ILE A 34 -3.57 -1.11 4.34
C ILE A 34 -2.83 -2.18 5.16
N CYS A 35 -3.57 -3.20 5.59
CA CYS A 35 -3.01 -4.37 6.25
C CYS A 35 -3.39 -5.61 5.45
N LEU A 36 -2.40 -6.41 5.05
CA LEU A 36 -2.60 -7.74 4.48
C LEU A 36 -2.28 -8.78 5.55
N THR A 37 -3.22 -9.67 5.83
CA THR A 37 -3.03 -10.80 6.75
C THR A 37 -2.92 -12.08 5.94
N SER A 38 -1.86 -12.84 6.17
CA SER A 38 -1.68 -14.17 5.57
C SER A 38 -2.51 -15.25 6.27
N ASP A 39 -2.63 -16.40 5.62
CA ASP A 39 -3.21 -17.64 6.19
C ASP A 39 -2.50 -18.18 7.43
N GLN A 40 -1.36 -17.58 7.81
CA GLN A 40 -0.62 -17.89 9.03
C GLN A 40 -0.82 -16.83 10.12
N GLY A 41 -1.72 -15.86 9.92
CA GLY A 41 -1.95 -14.74 10.84
C GLY A 41 -0.85 -13.68 10.86
N ILE A 42 0.14 -13.77 9.95
CA ILE A 42 1.21 -12.78 9.83
C ILE A 42 0.72 -11.59 8.99
N GLU A 43 1.06 -10.38 9.42
CA GLU A 43 0.60 -9.13 8.81
C GLU A 43 1.72 -8.38 8.07
N GLY A 44 1.33 -7.64 7.03
CA GLY A 44 2.19 -6.69 6.34
C GLY A 44 1.43 -5.40 6.01
N PHE A 45 2.06 -4.27 6.27
CA PHE A 45 1.44 -2.95 6.19
C PHE A 45 1.95 -2.13 5.00
N GLY A 46 1.09 -1.29 4.45
CA GLY A 46 1.43 -0.34 3.40
C GLY A 46 0.72 1.00 3.56
N ASP A 47 1.36 2.09 3.12
CA ASP A 47 0.81 3.45 3.17
C ASP A 47 0.36 3.92 1.79
N ILE A 48 -0.88 4.38 1.68
CA ILE A 48 -1.44 5.00 0.47
C ILE A 48 -1.83 6.44 0.83
N ALA A 49 -0.94 7.38 0.55
CA ALA A 49 -1.17 8.77 0.91
C ALA A 49 -0.79 9.72 -0.23
N PRO A 50 -1.69 9.88 -1.23
CA PRO A 50 -1.49 10.84 -2.31
C PRO A 50 -1.41 12.26 -1.75
N LEU A 51 -0.47 13.04 -2.27
CA LEU A 51 -0.17 14.39 -1.81
C LEU A 51 -0.88 15.42 -2.70
N PRO A 52 -1.89 16.17 -2.19
CA PRO A 52 -2.57 17.21 -2.96
C PRO A 52 -1.59 18.23 -3.56
N GLY A 53 -1.76 18.56 -4.84
CA GLY A 53 -0.86 19.44 -5.60
C GLY A 53 0.40 18.76 -6.16
N PHE A 54 0.75 17.55 -5.71
CA PHE A 54 1.88 16.78 -6.24
C PHE A 54 1.44 15.49 -6.95
N SER A 55 0.66 14.65 -6.27
CA SER A 55 0.07 13.44 -6.84
C SER A 55 -0.95 13.77 -7.91
N ARG A 56 -1.09 12.87 -8.89
CA ARG A 56 -2.07 13.04 -9.98
C ARG A 56 -3.47 12.66 -9.52
N GLU A 57 -3.54 11.73 -8.58
CA GLU A 57 -4.75 11.20 -7.98
C GLU A 57 -5.11 11.90 -6.67
N THR A 58 -6.41 11.93 -6.35
CA THR A 58 -6.92 12.35 -5.05
C THR A 58 -6.98 11.18 -4.07
N LEU A 59 -7.10 11.47 -2.76
CA LEU A 59 -7.34 10.44 -1.75
C LEU A 59 -8.62 9.63 -2.02
N GLN A 60 -9.67 10.28 -2.52
CA GLN A 60 -10.91 9.59 -2.88
C GLN A 60 -10.66 8.59 -4.02
N GLN A 61 -9.99 9.03 -5.09
CA GLN A 61 -9.66 8.17 -6.22
C GLN A 61 -8.75 6.99 -5.84
N ALA A 62 -7.83 7.18 -4.89
CA ALA A 62 -7.02 6.11 -4.33
C ALA A 62 -7.87 5.14 -3.48
N THR A 63 -8.79 5.68 -2.68
CA THR A 63 -9.75 4.91 -1.86
C THR A 63 -10.64 4.02 -2.72
N ASP A 64 -11.19 4.56 -3.80
CA ASP A 64 -12.06 3.81 -4.70
C ASP A 64 -11.28 2.67 -5.37
N GLN A 65 -10.08 2.96 -5.89
CA GLN A 65 -9.27 1.93 -6.53
C GLN A 65 -8.84 0.81 -5.58
N ILE A 66 -8.45 1.13 -4.33
CA ILE A 66 -8.05 0.08 -3.39
C ILE A 66 -9.23 -0.79 -2.96
N LYS A 67 -10.43 -0.22 -2.83
CA LYS A 67 -11.67 -0.96 -2.55
C LYS A 67 -12.05 -1.88 -3.69
N ASP A 68 -11.90 -1.44 -4.94
CA ASP A 68 -12.17 -2.26 -6.13
C ASP A 68 -11.20 -3.45 -6.23
N LEU A 69 -9.97 -3.29 -5.72
CA LEU A 69 -8.95 -4.35 -5.70
C LEU A 69 -9.14 -5.37 -4.58
N GLN A 70 -9.67 -4.93 -3.43
CA GLN A 70 -9.76 -5.73 -2.20
C GLN A 70 -10.36 -7.13 -2.42
N PRO A 71 -11.48 -7.31 -3.17
CA PRO A 71 -12.06 -8.64 -3.40
C PRO A 71 -11.13 -9.57 -4.19
N SER A 72 -10.32 -9.03 -5.10
CA SER A 72 -9.41 -9.82 -5.94
C SER A 72 -8.13 -10.24 -5.21
N LEU A 73 -7.83 -9.63 -4.06
CA LEU A 73 -6.63 -9.91 -3.27
C LEU A 73 -6.87 -10.97 -2.21
N VAL A 74 -8.07 -11.01 -1.63
CA VAL A 74 -8.42 -12.06 -0.68
C VAL A 74 -8.41 -13.42 -1.39
N GLY A 75 -7.58 -14.34 -0.90
CA GLY A 75 -7.34 -15.65 -1.48
C GLY A 75 -6.22 -15.72 -2.51
N ALA A 76 -5.63 -14.58 -2.90
CA ALA A 76 -4.49 -14.57 -3.81
C ALA A 76 -3.25 -15.24 -3.18
N LEU A 77 -2.47 -15.93 -4.03
CA LEU A 77 -1.19 -16.51 -3.64
C LEU A 77 -0.07 -15.52 -3.93
N LEU A 78 0.61 -15.08 -2.87
CA LEU A 78 1.84 -14.30 -2.96
C LEU A 78 3.07 -15.23 -2.85
N PRO A 79 4.16 -14.96 -3.60
CA PRO A 79 5.42 -15.65 -3.48
C PRO A 79 5.94 -15.43 -2.08
N LYS A 80 6.58 -16.47 -1.55
CA LYS A 80 7.10 -16.45 -0.19
C LYS A 80 8.35 -15.57 -0.05
N THR A 81 8.92 -15.06 -1.15
CA THR A 81 10.20 -14.34 -1.12
C THR A 81 10.24 -13.18 -2.11
N VAL A 82 10.95 -12.11 -1.73
CA VAL A 82 11.26 -10.98 -2.64
C VAL A 82 12.22 -11.38 -3.75
N ALA A 83 13.17 -12.29 -3.46
CA ALA A 83 14.09 -12.83 -4.47
C ALA A 83 13.35 -13.53 -5.62
N SER A 84 12.27 -14.26 -5.32
CA SER A 84 11.41 -14.88 -6.35
C SER A 84 10.56 -13.87 -7.13
N MET A 85 10.61 -12.58 -6.78
CA MET A 85 9.95 -11.53 -7.56
C MET A 85 10.85 -11.06 -8.72
N ASP A 86 12.15 -11.37 -8.74
CA ASP A 86 13.09 -11.11 -9.87
C ASP A 86 12.98 -9.71 -10.50
N GLY A 87 12.73 -8.67 -9.69
CA GLY A 87 12.49 -7.30 -10.19
C GLY A 87 11.14 -7.09 -10.91
N GLN A 88 10.32 -8.14 -11.05
CA GLN A 88 9.02 -8.17 -11.71
C GLN A 88 7.84 -7.86 -10.77
N LEU A 89 8.09 -7.31 -9.57
CA LEU A 89 7.01 -6.87 -8.68
C LEU A 89 6.05 -5.89 -9.38
N SER A 90 6.60 -5.05 -10.27
CA SER A 90 5.81 -4.13 -11.09
C SER A 90 4.83 -4.87 -12.02
N GLN A 91 5.21 -6.04 -12.51
CA GLN A 91 4.50 -6.84 -13.51
C GLN A 91 3.21 -7.44 -12.98
N TRP A 92 3.16 -7.69 -11.68
CA TRP A 92 1.97 -8.17 -10.98
C TRP A 92 0.80 -7.19 -10.99
N TRP A 93 1.13 -5.91 -11.18
CA TRP A 93 0.18 -4.82 -11.16
C TRP A 93 0.04 -4.15 -12.53
N GLN A 94 0.77 -4.62 -13.55
CA GLN A 94 0.83 -3.99 -14.88
C GLN A 94 -0.55 -3.89 -15.53
N ASP A 95 -1.39 -4.92 -15.39
CA ASP A 95 -2.72 -4.95 -15.99
C ASP A 95 -3.75 -4.07 -15.26
N LYS A 96 -3.43 -3.62 -14.04
CA LYS A 96 -4.40 -2.96 -13.14
C LYS A 96 -4.31 -1.43 -13.16
N HIS A 97 -3.37 -0.86 -13.93
CA HIS A 97 -3.14 0.59 -14.06
C HIS A 97 -3.25 1.31 -12.70
N LEU A 98 -2.50 0.81 -11.72
CA LEU A 98 -2.56 1.32 -10.35
C LEU A 98 -2.13 2.79 -10.30
N LYS A 99 -2.89 3.58 -9.54
CA LYS A 99 -2.49 4.93 -9.19
C LYS A 99 -1.18 4.88 -8.40
N PRO A 100 -0.26 5.84 -8.58
CA PRO A 100 1.07 5.80 -7.96
C PRO A 100 1.07 5.52 -6.45
N SER A 101 0.22 6.21 -5.68
CA SER A 101 0.11 6.00 -4.23
C SER A 101 -0.44 4.62 -3.87
N VAL A 102 -1.42 4.12 -4.63
CA VAL A 102 -2.01 2.78 -4.45
C VAL A 102 -0.96 1.70 -4.71
N ARG A 103 -0.21 1.85 -5.81
CA ARG A 103 0.89 0.94 -6.15
C ARG A 103 1.94 0.90 -5.05
N CYS A 104 2.41 2.07 -4.61
CA CYS A 104 3.40 2.18 -3.55
C CYS A 104 2.93 1.47 -2.27
N GLY A 105 1.71 1.76 -1.80
CA GLY A 105 1.16 1.11 -0.62
C GLY A 105 1.03 -0.41 -0.77
N MET A 106 0.55 -0.89 -1.91
CA MET A 106 0.42 -2.33 -2.18
C MET A 106 1.78 -3.04 -2.22
N GLU A 107 2.78 -2.46 -2.90
CA GLU A 107 4.14 -2.99 -2.95
C GLU A 107 4.73 -3.05 -1.52
N MET A 108 4.58 -1.97 -0.73
CA MET A 108 5.01 -1.95 0.67
C MET A 108 4.34 -3.06 1.51
N ALA A 109 3.02 -3.22 1.39
CA ALA A 109 2.29 -4.24 2.17
C ALA A 109 2.75 -5.66 1.83
N VAL A 110 2.94 -5.96 0.54
CA VAL A 110 3.42 -7.27 0.09
C VAL A 110 4.86 -7.51 0.54
N LEU A 111 5.75 -6.52 0.44
CA LEU A 111 7.14 -6.64 0.86
C LEU A 111 7.25 -6.83 2.37
N ASN A 112 6.54 -6.01 3.16
CA ASN A 112 6.49 -6.15 4.62
C ASN A 112 5.95 -7.53 5.03
N LEU A 113 4.87 -7.99 4.38
CA LEU A 113 4.34 -9.32 4.65
C LEU A 113 5.36 -10.43 4.34
N ALA A 114 6.04 -10.34 3.20
CA ALA A 114 7.06 -11.30 2.79
C ALA A 114 8.26 -11.34 3.75
N ALA A 115 8.70 -10.19 4.25
CA ALA A 115 9.76 -10.07 5.23
C ALA A 115 9.33 -10.65 6.60
N ASN A 116 8.13 -10.29 7.06
CA ASN A 116 7.60 -10.74 8.34
C ASN A 116 7.36 -12.25 8.38
N VAL A 117 6.88 -12.87 7.30
CA VAL A 117 6.75 -14.34 7.19
C VAL A 117 8.10 -15.06 7.31
N LYS A 118 9.21 -14.38 6.98
CA LYS A 118 10.56 -14.91 7.11
C LYS A 118 11.27 -14.50 8.40
N HIS A 119 10.66 -13.65 9.22
CA HIS A 119 11.28 -13.06 10.39
C HIS A 119 12.59 -12.31 10.08
N ILE A 120 12.59 -11.55 8.98
CA ILE A 120 13.71 -10.68 8.60
C ILE A 120 13.26 -9.22 8.49
N GLY A 121 14.17 -8.28 8.73
CA GLY A 121 13.95 -6.88 8.42
C GLY A 121 14.02 -6.60 6.91
N LEU A 122 13.38 -5.52 6.44
CA LEU A 122 13.55 -5.06 5.06
C LEU A 122 14.94 -4.46 4.77
N ASN A 123 15.68 -4.11 5.81
CA ASN A 123 17.01 -3.50 5.72
C ASN A 123 18.15 -4.51 5.92
N GLU A 124 17.80 -5.79 6.10
CA GLU A 124 18.72 -6.91 6.29
C GLU A 124 18.97 -7.65 4.98
#